data_AF-A0A7Z0E921-F1
#
_entry.id   AF-A0A7Z0E921-F1
#
_cell.length_a   1.000
_cell.length_b   1.000
_cell.length_c   1.000
_cell.angle_alpha   90.00
_cell.angle_beta   90.00
_cell.angle_gamma   90.00
#
_symmetry.space_group_name_H-M   'P 1'
#
loop_
_entity.id
_entity.type
_entity.pdbx_description
1 polymer ?
#
loop_
_entity_poly.entity_id
_entity_poly.type
_entity_poly.pdbx_seq_one_letter_code
_entity_poly.pdbx_strand_id
1 'polypeptide(L)'
;MSTYRDDEPSRVFGREGRSRPLPGPGQGPRDHSVDDSVLEEIDDFEPPNPKNPLAGAKPAVVLGAVLSIGAILALIIVPFLPLNTPSWTVPALIGVVLAGLVILFLQMPRNRSGSGDGAQV
;
A
#
# COMPACT_ATOMS: atom_id res chain seq x y z
N MET A 1 23.19 24.19 41.73
CA MET A 1 23.61 22.80 42.07
C MET A 1 22.37 21.94 42.04
N SER A 2 22.20 21.15 40.97
CA SER A 2 21.01 20.35 40.70
C SER A 2 21.21 18.95 41.26
N THR A 3 20.38 18.52 42.20
CA THR A 3 20.37 17.16 42.75
C THR A 3 19.57 16.25 41.82
N TYR A 4 20.19 15.84 40.72
CA TYR A 4 19.67 14.74 39.91
C TYR A 4 20.22 13.44 40.51
N ARG A 5 19.31 12.57 40.98
CA ARG A 5 19.62 11.23 41.51
C ARG A 5 19.40 10.25 40.37
N ASP A 6 20.44 9.51 40.00
CA ASP A 6 20.40 8.53 38.91
C ASP A 6 19.66 7.22 39.28
N ASP A 7 19.01 7.19 40.45
CA ASP A 7 18.44 5.99 41.05
C ASP A 7 16.91 5.87 40.88
N GLU A 8 16.24 6.84 40.25
CA GLU A 8 14.80 6.74 39.98
C GLU A 8 14.52 5.89 38.73
N PRO A 9 13.87 4.72 38.85
CA PRO A 9 13.40 4.00 37.67
C PRO A 9 12.36 4.84 36.94
N SER A 10 12.59 5.09 35.66
CA SER A 10 11.72 5.87 34.78
C SER A 10 10.27 5.40 34.86
N ARG A 11 9.34 6.31 35.18
CA ARG A 11 7.88 6.06 35.29
C ARG A 11 7.19 5.61 33.99
N VAL A 12 7.96 5.39 32.92
CA VAL A 12 7.46 4.97 31.60
C VAL A 12 6.88 3.54 31.63
N PHE A 13 7.26 2.72 32.62
CA PHE A 13 6.75 1.35 32.79
C PHE A 13 5.58 1.22 33.79
N GLY A 14 4.95 2.33 34.17
CA GLY A 14 3.77 2.35 35.05
C GLY A 14 2.46 1.95 34.39
N ARG A 15 2.48 1.21 33.27
CA ARG A 15 1.26 0.57 32.75
C ARG A 15 1.19 -0.78 33.44
N GLU A 16 0.16 -0.96 34.24
CA GLU A 16 -0.27 -2.26 34.79
C GLU A 16 -0.13 -3.31 33.71
N GLY A 17 1.00 -4.02 33.75
CA GLY A 17 1.24 -5.18 32.94
C GLY A 17 0.27 -6.21 33.47
N ARG A 18 -0.85 -6.41 32.77
CA ARG A 18 -1.53 -7.70 32.80
C ARG A 18 -0.43 -8.73 32.60
N SER A 19 -0.07 -9.41 33.67
CA SER A 19 0.99 -10.40 33.71
C SER A 19 0.63 -11.44 32.68
N ARG A 20 1.29 -11.42 31.51
CA ARG A 20 1.27 -12.57 30.62
C ARG A 20 1.78 -13.75 31.43
N PRO A 21 1.08 -14.89 31.47
CA PRO A 21 1.58 -16.07 32.15
C PRO A 21 2.99 -16.36 31.63
N LEU A 22 3.98 -16.43 32.52
CA LEU A 22 5.31 -16.86 32.13
C LEU A 22 5.20 -18.29 31.56
N PRO A 23 5.89 -18.60 30.45
CA PRO A 23 5.87 -19.95 29.89
C PRO A 23 6.27 -20.96 30.97
N GLY A 24 5.47 -22.01 31.14
CA GLY A 24 5.75 -23.04 32.12
C GLY A 24 7.06 -23.79 31.80
N PRO A 25 7.68 -24.45 32.79
CA PRO A 25 8.86 -25.28 32.54
C PRO A 25 8.50 -26.37 31.52
N GLY A 26 9.07 -26.30 30.31
CA GLY A 26 8.79 -27.23 29.21
C GLY A 26 8.17 -26.59 27.97
N GLN A 27 7.79 -25.32 28.02
CA GLN A 27 7.21 -24.60 26.88
C GLN A 27 8.33 -24.08 25.95
N GLY A 28 8.64 -24.83 24.89
CA GLY A 28 9.59 -24.43 23.87
C GLY A 28 9.07 -23.28 23.00
N PRO A 29 9.91 -22.64 22.17
CA PRO A 29 9.49 -21.55 21.27
C PRO A 29 8.42 -21.94 20.24
N ARG A 30 8.08 -23.23 20.14
CA ARG A 30 7.04 -23.78 19.25
C ARG A 30 5.78 -24.21 20.00
N ASP A 31 5.78 -24.13 21.32
CA ASP A 31 4.68 -24.58 22.17
C ASP A 31 3.79 -23.40 22.53
N HIS A 32 3.02 -22.92 21.55
CA HIS A 32 1.99 -21.91 21.76
C HIS A 32 0.67 -22.60 22.11
N SER A 33 0.15 -22.34 23.30
CA SER A 33 -1.25 -22.63 23.61
C SER A 33 -2.09 -21.56 22.93
N VAL A 34 -2.96 -21.98 22.01
CA VAL A 34 -3.98 -21.09 21.45
C VAL A 34 -5.00 -20.83 22.56
N ASP A 35 -5.31 -19.55 22.78
CA ASP A 35 -6.35 -19.16 23.74
C ASP A 35 -7.71 -19.32 23.04
N ASP A 36 -8.57 -20.20 23.56
CA ASP A 36 -9.88 -20.48 22.97
C ASP A 36 -10.76 -19.21 22.91
N SER A 37 -10.56 -18.25 23.83
CA SER A 37 -11.28 -16.97 23.79
C SER A 37 -10.86 -16.07 22.63
N VAL A 38 -9.63 -16.22 22.13
CA VAL A 38 -9.13 -15.48 20.95
C VAL A 38 -9.59 -16.16 19.66
N LEU A 39 -9.79 -17.47 19.67
CA LEU A 39 -10.37 -18.19 18.52
C LEU A 39 -11.82 -17.75 18.26
N GLU A 40 -12.61 -17.57 19.32
CA GLU A 40 -13.98 -17.05 19.20
C GLU A 40 -14.03 -15.63 18.60
N GLU A 41 -13.03 -14.77 18.89
CA GLU A 41 -12.94 -13.42 18.33
C GLU A 41 -12.50 -13.42 16.85
N ILE A 42 -11.70 -14.40 16.42
CA ILE A 42 -11.28 -14.54 15.01
C ILE A 42 -12.44 -15.02 14.13
N ASP A 43 -13.31 -15.90 14.66
CA ASP A 43 -14.47 -16.40 13.93
C ASP A 43 -15.50 -15.29 13.63
N ASP A 44 -15.52 -14.22 14.45
CA ASP A 44 -16.38 -13.03 14.26
C ASP A 44 -15.76 -11.96 13.34
N PHE A 45 -14.55 -12.16 12.80
CA PHE A 45 -13.93 -11.21 11.89
C PHE A 45 -14.58 -11.24 10.50
N GLU A 46 -15.43 -10.25 10.21
CA GLU A 46 -15.96 -10.03 8.87
C GLU A 46 -15.17 -8.90 8.16
N PRO A 47 -14.40 -9.21 7.09
CA PRO A 47 -13.68 -8.17 6.36
C PRO A 47 -14.65 -7.11 5.85
N PRO A 48 -14.35 -5.81 6.02
CA PRO A 48 -15.22 -4.77 5.51
C PRO A 48 -15.39 -4.93 4.00
N ASN A 49 -16.64 -5.04 3.55
CA ASN A 49 -16.97 -5.24 2.14
C ASN A 49 -16.22 -4.20 1.27
N PRO A 50 -15.34 -4.63 0.35
CA PRO A 50 -14.54 -3.69 -0.43
C PRO A 50 -15.48 -2.78 -1.23
N LYS A 51 -15.30 -1.47 -1.08
CA LYS A 51 -15.99 -0.50 -1.94
C LYS A 51 -15.66 -0.85 -3.40
N ASN A 52 -16.68 -0.84 -4.27
CA ASN A 52 -16.54 -1.22 -5.68
C ASN A 52 -15.27 -0.58 -6.29
N PRO A 53 -14.30 -1.38 -6.78
CA PRO A 53 -13.01 -0.87 -7.24
C PRO A 53 -13.13 0.11 -8.41
N LEU A 54 -14.24 0.07 -9.15
CA LEU A 54 -14.51 0.95 -10.29
C LEU A 54 -15.16 2.28 -9.88
N ALA A 55 -15.82 2.35 -8.73
CA ALA A 55 -16.53 3.56 -8.28
C ALA A 55 -15.58 4.67 -7.79
N GLY A 56 -14.32 4.36 -7.51
CA GLY A 56 -13.31 5.29 -7.00
C GLY A 56 -12.22 5.70 -8.00
N ALA A 57 -12.30 5.27 -9.26
CA ALA A 57 -11.26 5.55 -10.24
C ALA A 57 -11.19 7.06 -10.55
N LYS A 58 -10.01 7.67 -10.31
CA LYS A 58 -9.75 9.07 -10.63
C LYS A 58 -9.74 9.24 -12.16
N PRO A 59 -10.58 10.10 -12.77
CA PRO A 59 -10.67 10.23 -14.23
C PRO A 59 -9.34 10.55 -14.89
N ALA A 60 -8.50 11.36 -14.24
CA ALA A 60 -7.20 11.69 -14.75
C ALA A 60 -6.25 10.48 -14.77
N VAL A 61 -6.35 9.52 -13.83
CA VAL A 61 -5.52 8.28 -13.86
C VAL A 61 -5.88 7.48 -15.10
N VAL A 62 -7.19 7.33 -15.34
CA VAL A 62 -7.70 6.61 -16.52
C VAL A 62 -7.23 7.28 -17.80
N LEU A 63 -7.36 8.61 -17.89
CA LEU A 63 -6.91 9.37 -19.05
C LEU A 63 -5.40 9.22 -19.28
N GLY A 64 -4.59 9.37 -18.22
CA GLY A 64 -3.14 9.20 -18.30
C GLY A 64 -2.74 7.79 -18.76
N ALA A 65 -3.43 6.76 -18.26
CA ALA A 65 -3.21 5.38 -18.66
C ALA A 65 -3.59 5.13 -20.13
N VAL A 66 -4.76 5.62 -20.55
CA VAL A 66 -5.24 5.48 -21.93
C VAL A 66 -4.32 6.20 -22.91
N LEU A 67 -3.89 7.43 -22.60
CA LEU A 67 -2.95 8.18 -23.45
C LEU A 67 -1.61 7.47 -23.55
N SER A 68 -1.07 6.97 -22.43
CA SER A 68 0.23 6.30 -22.41
C SER A 68 0.19 4.99 -23.20
N ILE A 69 -0.73 4.08 -22.85
CA ILE A 69 -0.84 2.76 -23.48
C ILE A 69 -1.26 2.92 -24.94
N GLY A 70 -2.27 3.75 -25.21
CA GLY A 70 -2.78 3.99 -26.56
C GLY A 70 -1.72 4.56 -27.49
N ALA A 71 -0.93 5.54 -27.04
CA ALA A 71 0.12 6.11 -27.87
C ALA A 71 1.33 5.17 -28.07
N ILE A 72 1.68 4.33 -27.08
CA ILE A 72 2.69 3.27 -27.26
C ILE A 72 2.21 2.25 -28.29
N LEU A 73 0.96 1.79 -28.20
CA LEU A 73 0.39 0.88 -29.18
C LEU A 73 0.34 1.52 -30.57
N ALA A 74 -0.04 2.79 -30.66
CA ALA A 74 -0.03 3.53 -31.92
C ALA A 74 1.38 3.63 -32.51
N LEU A 75 2.42 3.89 -31.71
CA LEU A 75 3.81 3.91 -32.16
C LEU A 75 4.26 2.57 -32.75
N ILE A 76 3.78 1.47 -32.18
CA ILE A 76 4.08 0.12 -32.67
C ILE A 76 3.31 -0.16 -33.96
N ILE A 77 2.03 0.24 -34.03
CA ILE A 77 1.12 -0.13 -35.12
C ILE A 77 1.33 0.73 -36.38
N VAL A 78 1.48 2.06 -36.22
CA VAL A 78 1.55 3.03 -37.32
C VAL A 78 2.57 2.67 -38.42
N PRO A 79 3.79 2.19 -38.12
CA PRO A 79 4.77 1.78 -39.15
C PRO A 79 4.29 0.64 -40.07
N PHE A 80 3.37 -0.20 -39.60
CA PHE A 80 2.86 -1.34 -40.38
C PHE A 80 1.64 -0.98 -41.23
N LEU A 81 1.05 0.21 -41.02
CA LEU A 81 -0.07 0.65 -41.82
C LEU A 81 0.46 1.30 -43.11
N PRO A 82 -0.18 1.06 -44.28
CA PRO A 82 0.15 1.73 -45.54
C PRO A 82 -0.40 3.17 -45.55
N LEU A 83 -0.03 3.95 -44.54
CA LEU A 83 -0.46 5.34 -44.36
C LEU A 83 0.68 6.28 -44.74
N ASN A 84 0.36 7.29 -45.55
CA ASN A 84 1.27 8.39 -45.82
C ASN A 84 1.21 9.38 -44.64
N THR A 85 1.90 9.03 -43.55
CA THR A 85 1.85 9.82 -42.31
C THR A 85 2.75 11.05 -42.39
N PRO A 86 2.28 12.22 -41.91
CA PRO A 86 3.11 13.41 -41.78
C PRO A 86 4.36 13.15 -40.94
N SER A 87 5.46 13.85 -41.24
CA SER A 87 6.72 13.72 -40.47
C SER A 87 6.58 14.08 -38.99
N TRP A 88 5.57 14.87 -38.63
CA TRP A 88 5.29 15.24 -37.24
C TRP A 88 4.52 14.17 -36.45
N THR A 89 4.01 13.11 -37.09
CA THR A 89 3.18 12.10 -36.43
C THR A 89 3.95 11.35 -35.33
N VAL A 90 5.17 10.91 -35.61
CA VAL A 90 6.02 10.21 -34.63
C VAL A 90 6.34 11.09 -33.42
N PRO A 91 6.87 12.32 -33.56
CA PRO A 91 7.15 13.17 -32.40
C PRO A 91 5.87 13.56 -31.64
N ALA A 92 4.72 13.72 -32.31
CA ALA A 92 3.45 13.96 -31.63
C ALA A 92 3.03 12.76 -30.77
N LEU A 93 3.13 11.53 -31.28
CA LEU A 93 2.82 10.33 -30.50
C LEU A 93 3.75 10.19 -29.29
N ILE A 94 5.04 10.48 -29.44
CA ILE A 94 5.98 10.53 -28.32
C ILE A 94 5.53 11.57 -27.29
N GLY A 95 5.13 12.77 -27.74
CA GLY A 95 4.58 13.81 -26.88
C GLY A 95 3.34 13.35 -26.09
N VAL A 96 2.44 12.59 -26.73
CA VAL A 96 1.27 12.01 -26.06
C VAL A 96 1.66 11.00 -24.99
N VAL A 97 2.65 10.14 -25.25
CA VAL A 97 3.17 9.20 -24.24
C VAL A 97 3.71 9.97 -23.03
N LEU A 98 4.55 10.98 -23.27
CA LEU A 98 5.14 11.79 -22.19
C LEU A 98 4.06 12.53 -21.39
N ALA A 99 3.06 13.10 -22.05
CA ALA A 99 1.93 13.74 -21.40
C ALA A 99 1.13 12.75 -20.53
N GLY A 100 0.84 11.56 -21.05
CA GLY A 100 0.18 10.50 -20.28
C GLY A 100 0.97 10.08 -19.05
N LEU A 101 2.29 9.89 -19.19
CA LEU A 101 3.18 9.57 -18.07
C LEU A 101 3.23 10.69 -17.03
N VAL A 102 3.34 11.96 -17.44
CA VAL A 102 3.31 13.10 -16.52
C VAL A 102 1.99 13.12 -15.74
N ILE A 103 0.85 12.94 -16.42
CA ILE A 103 -0.47 12.88 -15.77
C ILE A 103 -0.52 11.74 -14.72
N LEU A 104 0.06 10.58 -15.03
CA LEU A 104 0.13 9.45 -14.10
C LEU A 104 1.04 9.75 -12.91
N PHE A 105 2.25 10.29 -13.15
CA PHE A 105 3.20 10.66 -12.10
C PHE A 105 2.62 11.70 -11.14
N LEU A 106 1.90 12.70 -11.65
CA LEU A 106 1.23 13.70 -10.83
C LEU A 106 0.13 13.10 -9.93
N GLN A 107 -0.39 11.92 -10.28
CA GLN A 107 -1.43 11.25 -9.50
C GLN A 107 -0.91 10.11 -8.62
N MET A 108 0.39 9.81 -8.68
CA MET A 108 1.00 8.78 -7.85
C MET A 108 0.80 9.14 -6.36
N PRO A 109 0.15 8.28 -5.57
CA PRO A 109 -0.04 8.53 -4.14
C PRO A 109 1.32 8.60 -3.44
N ARG A 110 1.62 9.74 -2.79
CA ARG A 110 2.89 9.94 -2.08
C ARG A 110 3.01 9.10 -0.80
N ASN A 111 1.87 8.72 -0.22
CA ASN A 111 1.81 7.89 0.97
C ASN A 111 1.09 6.59 0.64
N ARG A 112 1.73 5.45 0.91
CA ARG A 112 1.04 4.17 1.03
C ARG A 112 0.42 4.15 2.43
N SER A 113 -0.87 4.48 2.56
CA SER A 113 -1.60 4.27 3.81
C SER A 113 -1.82 2.77 3.97
N GLY A 114 -0.83 2.12 4.57
CA GLY A 114 -0.75 0.66 4.67
C GLY A 114 0.51 0.23 5.39
N SER A 115 0.81 0.89 6.52
CA SER A 115 1.61 0.29 7.58
C SER A 115 0.66 -0.23 8.65
N GLY A 116 -0.32 -1.04 8.23
CA GLY A 116 -0.84 -2.04 9.14
C GLY A 116 0.22 -3.13 9.13
N ASP A 117 0.91 -3.31 10.25
CA ASP A 117 1.58 -4.58 10.51
C ASP A 117 0.62 -5.68 10.08
N GLY A 118 1.06 -6.62 9.23
CA GLY A 118 0.18 -7.60 8.58
C GLY A 118 -0.58 -8.52 9.56
N ALA A 119 -0.37 -8.32 10.86
CA ALA A 119 -1.14 -8.84 11.97
C ALA A 119 -1.91 -7.68 12.62
N GLN A 120 -3.18 -7.50 12.26
CA GLN A 120 -4.13 -6.91 13.19
C GLN A 120 -4.64 -8.06 14.05
N VAL A 121 -4.00 -8.23 15.22
CA VAL A 121 -4.47 -9.06 16.33
C VAL A 121 -5.19 -8.19 17.35
#